data_AF-A0A2R6BU60-F1
#
_entry.id   AF-A0A2R6BU60-F1
#
_cell.length_a   1.000
_cell.length_b   1.000
_cell.length_c   1.000
_cell.angle_alpha   90.00
_cell.angle_beta   90.00
_cell.angle_gamma   90.00
#
_symmetry.space_group_name_H-M   'P 1'
#
loop_
_entity.id
_entity.type
_entity.pdbx_description
1 polymer ?
#
loop_
_entity_poly.entity_id
_entity_poly.type
_entity_poly.pdbx_seq_one_letter_code
_entity_poly.pdbx_strand_id
1 'polypeptide(L)'
;KRKMTKIAQKLLGVDGELVFENGYIQAVNDPEKKISFDAVAQAAYQPSKLPEGVEPTLFEYTAFVPPNYLFPYGTHIAVVEVDRETGELKLLKYFAVDDIGRVINPLVVEGQVHGGVAQGVGQALLEEVVYDSNGQLLTSNLGDYLIPTSDVIPEIVWERTETPSDSNPLGVKGVGEAGTIGSTPTIVNAVEDALSPYSVTIDRMPLKAEYIRWLIKNAEERKISST
;
A
#
# COMPACT_ATOMS: atom_id res chain seq x y z
N LYS A 1 16.66 6.00 23.16
CA LYS A 1 18.13 5.80 22.96
C LYS A 1 18.99 6.72 23.82
N ARG A 2 18.92 8.06 23.70
CA ARG A 2 19.80 9.00 24.46
C ARG A 2 19.83 8.75 25.98
N LYS A 3 18.68 8.58 26.63
CA LYS A 3 18.61 8.27 28.08
C LYS A 3 19.27 6.92 28.42
N MET A 4 19.02 5.89 27.61
CA MET A 4 19.67 4.58 27.76
C MET A 4 21.19 4.67 27.58
N THR A 5 21.68 5.49 26.64
CA THR A 5 23.12 5.73 26.44
C THR A 5 23.77 6.25 27.71
N LYS A 6 23.21 7.30 28.33
CA LYS A 6 23.76 7.88 29.57
C LYS A 6 23.78 6.85 30.72
N ILE A 7 22.71 6.08 30.88
CA ILE A 7 22.63 5.03 31.92
C ILE A 7 23.67 3.93 31.64
N ALA A 8 23.78 3.47 30.39
CA ALA A 8 24.75 2.44 30.01
C ALA A 8 26.20 2.91 30.21
N GLN A 9 26.53 4.16 29.86
CA GLN A 9 27.86 4.76 30.08
C GLN A 9 28.26 4.71 31.56
N LYS A 10 27.36 5.12 32.47
CA LYS A 10 27.60 5.03 33.92
C LYS A 10 27.77 3.59 34.40
N LEU A 11 26.91 2.67 33.95
CA LEU A 11 26.94 1.28 34.41
C LEU A 11 28.16 0.50 33.89
N LEU A 12 28.63 0.81 32.69
CA LEU A 12 29.81 0.19 32.08
C LEU A 12 31.12 0.90 32.46
N GLY A 13 31.05 2.09 33.05
CA GLY A 13 32.22 2.94 33.33
C GLY A 13 32.95 3.31 32.04
N VAL A 14 32.20 3.78 31.03
CA VAL A 14 32.74 4.18 29.72
C VAL A 14 32.18 5.55 29.32
N ASP A 15 33.06 6.42 28.83
CA ASP A 15 32.68 7.76 28.32
C ASP A 15 32.63 7.81 26.79
N GLY A 16 32.90 6.67 26.13
CA GLY A 16 32.97 6.56 24.67
C GLY A 16 31.64 6.36 23.98
N GLU A 17 31.72 6.21 22.66
CA GLU A 17 30.59 5.89 21.80
C GLU A 17 30.05 4.48 22.09
N LEU A 18 28.73 4.36 22.09
CA LEU A 18 28.01 3.11 22.32
C LEU A 18 27.18 2.75 21.10
N VAL A 19 27.22 1.47 20.71
CA VAL A 19 26.38 0.88 19.68
C VAL A 19 25.22 0.10 20.32
N PHE A 20 24.05 0.12 19.68
CA PHE A 20 22.85 -0.61 20.10
C PHE A 20 22.60 -1.73 19.10
N GLU A 21 22.83 -2.97 19.49
CA GLU A 21 22.73 -4.12 18.58
C GLU A 21 22.33 -5.39 19.32
N ASN A 22 21.49 -6.23 18.70
CA ASN A 22 21.13 -7.56 19.18
C ASN A 22 20.63 -7.61 20.65
N GLY A 23 19.94 -6.56 21.11
CA GLY A 23 19.43 -6.46 22.49
C GLY A 23 20.45 -5.94 23.52
N TYR A 24 21.63 -5.48 23.07
CA TYR A 24 22.70 -4.97 23.91
C TYR A 24 23.12 -3.55 23.53
N ILE A 25 23.63 -2.82 24.52
CA ILE A 25 24.39 -1.58 24.37
C ILE A 25 25.86 -1.90 24.66
N GLN A 26 26.74 -1.61 23.72
CA GLN A 26 28.14 -2.02 23.76
C GLN A 26 29.08 -0.86 23.44
N ALA A 27 30.23 -0.80 24.10
CA ALA A 27 31.26 0.19 23.79
C ALA A 27 31.97 -0.16 22.47
N VAL A 28 32.11 0.82 21.57
CA VAL A 28 32.75 0.62 20.26
C VAL A 28 34.21 0.17 20.40
N ASN A 29 34.93 0.74 21.37
CA ASN A 29 36.36 0.48 21.57
C ASN A 29 36.65 -0.70 22.52
N ASP A 30 35.63 -1.28 23.14
CA ASP A 30 35.77 -2.38 24.10
C ASP A 30 34.52 -3.27 24.06
N PRO A 31 34.48 -4.26 23.13
CA PRO A 31 33.34 -5.14 22.98
C PRO A 31 32.99 -5.98 24.22
N GLU A 32 33.91 -6.19 25.16
CA GLU A 32 33.60 -6.90 26.40
C GLU A 32 32.70 -6.06 27.32
N LYS A 33 32.79 -4.74 27.21
CA LYS A 33 31.90 -3.80 27.91
C LYS A 33 30.58 -3.65 27.18
N LYS A 34 29.67 -4.57 27.47
CA LYS A 34 28.28 -4.55 27.00
C LYS A 34 27.28 -4.78 28.11
N ILE A 35 26.09 -4.21 27.96
CA ILE A 35 24.97 -4.37 28.89
C ILE A 35 23.68 -4.59 28.10
N SER A 36 22.82 -5.51 28.55
CA SER A 36 21.53 -5.77 27.90
C SER A 36 20.58 -4.58 28.03
N PHE A 37 19.66 -4.41 27.09
CA PHE A 37 18.57 -3.43 27.18
C PHE A 37 17.76 -3.59 28.46
N ASP A 38 17.48 -4.82 28.88
CA ASP A 38 16.71 -5.14 30.08
C ASP A 38 17.36 -4.60 31.36
N ALA A 39 18.66 -4.85 31.54
CA ALA A 39 19.41 -4.34 32.67
C ALA A 39 19.42 -2.80 32.73
N VAL A 40 19.54 -2.14 31.58
CA VAL A 40 19.47 -0.66 31.51
C VAL A 40 18.06 -0.15 31.81
N ALA A 41 17.03 -0.84 31.30
CA ALA A 41 15.63 -0.52 31.60
C ALA A 41 15.34 -0.67 33.09
N GLN A 42 15.78 -1.74 33.74
CA GLN A 42 15.63 -1.93 35.19
C GLN A 42 16.39 -0.86 36.00
N ALA A 43 17.62 -0.52 35.59
CA ALA A 43 18.40 0.52 36.23
C ALA A 43 17.74 1.90 36.12
N ALA A 44 16.99 2.15 35.04
CA ALA A 44 16.26 3.41 34.86
C ALA A 44 15.25 3.70 35.99
N TYR A 45 14.77 2.67 36.71
CA TYR A 45 13.83 2.80 37.83
C TYR A 45 14.52 2.77 39.20
N GLN A 46 15.86 2.73 39.26
CA GLN A 46 16.64 2.70 40.49
C GLN A 46 17.46 3.99 40.61
N PRO A 47 16.98 5.03 41.33
CA PRO A 47 17.64 6.34 41.38
C PRO A 47 19.13 6.30 41.71
N SER A 48 19.57 5.38 42.58
CA SER A 48 20.98 5.20 42.94
C SER A 48 21.89 4.81 41.77
N LYS A 49 21.33 4.17 40.73
CA LYS A 49 22.06 3.73 39.54
C LYS A 49 22.09 4.78 38.43
N LEU A 50 21.33 5.85 38.53
CA LEU A 50 21.21 6.86 37.48
C LEU A 50 22.39 7.83 37.49
N PRO A 51 22.88 8.28 36.33
CA PRO A 51 23.80 9.40 36.25
C PRO A 51 23.18 10.67 36.87
N GLU A 52 24.04 11.59 37.29
CA GLU A 52 23.58 12.89 37.77
C GLU A 52 22.75 13.62 36.69
N GLY A 53 21.67 14.28 37.10
CA GLY A 53 20.76 15.00 36.20
C GLY A 53 19.89 14.10 35.31
N VAL A 54 19.91 12.77 35.49
CA VAL A 54 19.01 11.85 34.78
C VAL A 54 17.85 11.49 35.71
N GLU A 55 16.63 11.88 35.32
CA GLU A 55 15.43 11.52 36.08
C GLU A 55 15.12 10.01 36.00
N PRO A 56 14.49 9.43 37.03
CA PRO A 56 14.01 8.04 36.99
C PRO A 56 13.01 7.76 35.86
N THR A 57 12.72 6.47 35.64
CA THR A 57 11.89 5.87 34.56
C THR A 57 12.57 5.80 33.20
N LEU A 58 12.04 4.98 32.29
CA LEU A 58 12.46 4.92 30.89
C LEU A 58 11.26 5.11 29.97
N PHE A 59 10.90 6.36 29.75
CA PHE A 59 9.76 6.76 28.93
C PHE A 59 10.15 7.97 28.08
N GLU A 60 9.59 8.05 26.87
CA GLU A 60 9.74 9.16 25.95
C GLU A 60 8.43 9.32 25.19
N TYR A 61 8.01 10.57 24.97
CA TYR A 61 6.85 10.90 24.14
C TYR A 61 7.30 11.82 23.02
N THR A 62 6.79 11.58 21.82
CA THR A 62 7.04 12.45 20.67
C THR A 62 5.76 12.60 19.85
N ALA A 63 5.53 13.80 19.35
CA ALA A 63 4.57 14.06 18.29
C ALA A 63 5.37 14.41 17.04
N PHE A 64 5.09 13.71 15.93
CA PHE A 64 5.80 13.90 14.68
C PHE A 64 4.84 14.37 13.60
N VAL A 65 5.21 15.46 12.94
CA VAL A 65 4.57 15.93 11.72
C VAL A 65 5.65 15.94 10.64
N PRO A 66 5.49 15.17 9.55
CA PRO A 66 6.42 15.23 8.43
C PRO A 66 6.57 16.67 7.91
N PRO A 67 7.78 17.14 7.56
CA PRO A 67 7.99 18.47 7.00
C PRO A 67 7.38 18.62 5.59
N ASN A 68 7.02 17.51 4.93
CA ASN A 68 6.39 17.47 3.63
C ASN A 68 5.54 16.19 3.47
N TYR A 69 4.71 16.14 2.43
CA TYR A 69 3.98 14.94 2.04
C TYR A 69 4.90 13.81 1.59
N LEU A 70 4.39 12.58 1.65
CA LEU A 70 5.06 11.40 1.14
C LEU A 70 4.45 11.07 -0.23
N PHE A 71 5.32 10.83 -1.21
CA PHE A 71 4.92 10.56 -2.59
C PHE A 71 5.34 9.14 -2.97
N PRO A 72 4.60 8.10 -2.54
CA PRO A 72 4.75 6.78 -3.12
C PRO A 72 4.32 6.85 -4.59
N TYR A 73 4.91 5.97 -5.40
CA TYR A 73 4.55 5.85 -6.80
C TYR A 73 4.65 4.39 -7.22
N GLY A 74 4.01 4.04 -8.33
CA GLY A 74 4.06 2.69 -8.85
C GLY A 74 3.69 2.62 -10.31
N THR A 75 3.87 1.44 -10.89
CA THR A 75 3.41 1.09 -12.24
C THR A 75 2.59 -0.18 -12.15
N HIS A 76 1.39 -0.12 -12.69
CA HIS A 76 0.42 -1.21 -12.66
C HIS A 76 0.05 -1.60 -14.08
N ILE A 77 -0.11 -2.89 -14.32
CA ILE A 77 -0.45 -3.45 -15.63
C ILE A 77 -1.51 -4.53 -15.44
N ALA A 78 -2.60 -4.42 -16.17
CA ALA A 78 -3.63 -5.45 -16.26
C ALA A 78 -3.59 -6.08 -17.66
N VAL A 79 -3.67 -7.41 -17.71
CA VAL A 79 -3.86 -8.15 -18.96
C VAL A 79 -5.30 -8.62 -18.98
N VAL A 80 -6.06 -8.20 -20.00
CA VAL A 80 -7.48 -8.50 -20.13
C VAL A 80 -7.81 -9.20 -21.44
N GLU A 81 -8.89 -9.98 -21.43
CA GLU A 81 -9.54 -10.55 -22.61
C GLU A 81 -10.98 -10.04 -22.66
N VAL A 82 -11.41 -9.57 -23.83
CA VAL A 82 -12.80 -9.15 -24.07
C VAL A 82 -13.40 -10.03 -25.16
N ASP A 83 -14.49 -10.71 -24.85
CA ASP A 83 -15.30 -11.41 -25.84
C ASP A 83 -16.11 -10.40 -26.66
N ARG A 84 -15.87 -10.35 -27.97
CA ARG A 84 -16.49 -9.37 -28.87
C ARG A 84 -18.01 -9.48 -28.94
N GLU A 85 -18.55 -10.69 -28.90
CA GLU A 85 -19.97 -10.95 -29.17
C GLU A 85 -20.84 -10.67 -27.94
N THR A 86 -20.31 -10.99 -26.76
CA THR A 86 -21.00 -10.88 -25.46
C THR A 86 -20.61 -9.63 -24.69
N GLY A 87 -19.41 -9.10 -24.92
CA GLY A 87 -18.79 -8.06 -24.10
C GLY A 87 -18.23 -8.58 -22.77
N GLU A 88 -18.22 -9.89 -22.53
CA GLU A 88 -17.64 -10.47 -21.32
C GLU A 88 -16.16 -10.12 -21.21
N LEU A 89 -15.76 -9.66 -20.03
CA LEU A 89 -14.39 -9.28 -19.70
C LEU A 89 -13.79 -10.31 -18.75
N LYS A 90 -12.56 -10.76 -19.04
CA LYS A 90 -11.75 -11.56 -18.12
C LYS A 90 -10.45 -10.84 -17.82
N LEU A 91 -10.14 -10.74 -16.53
CA LEU A 91 -8.85 -10.26 -16.06
C LEU A 91 -7.90 -11.47 -15.93
N LEU A 92 -6.90 -11.55 -16.81
CA LEU A 92 -6.02 -12.71 -16.93
C LEU A 92 -4.84 -12.65 -15.96
N LYS A 93 -4.26 -11.46 -15.80
CA LYS A 93 -3.09 -11.25 -14.94
C LYS A 93 -3.00 -9.79 -14.51
N TYR A 94 -2.47 -9.58 -13.31
CA TYR A 94 -2.24 -8.24 -12.78
C TYR A 94 -0.81 -8.11 -12.24
N PHE A 95 -0.12 -7.05 -12.64
CA PHE A 95 1.22 -6.71 -12.15
C PHE A 95 1.17 -5.37 -11.43
N ALA A 96 1.74 -5.31 -10.23
CA ALA A 96 1.90 -4.10 -9.45
C ALA A 96 3.38 -3.94 -9.07
N VAL A 97 3.98 -2.82 -9.45
CA VAL A 97 5.34 -2.43 -9.02
C VAL A 97 5.24 -1.15 -8.22
N ASP A 98 5.49 -1.22 -6.91
CA ASP A 98 5.36 -0.07 -6.01
C ASP A 98 6.70 0.40 -5.45
N ASP A 99 6.89 1.71 -5.36
CA ASP A 99 7.95 2.37 -4.60
C ASP A 99 7.36 3.10 -3.40
N ILE A 100 7.45 2.44 -2.25
CA ILE A 100 6.97 2.98 -0.98
C ILE A 100 8.13 3.38 -0.06
N GLY A 101 9.28 3.69 -0.64
CA GLY A 101 10.53 3.86 0.10
C GLY A 101 10.88 2.60 0.88
N ARG A 102 11.44 2.77 2.07
CA ARG A 102 11.85 1.64 2.91
C ARG A 102 10.64 0.81 3.33
N VAL A 103 10.70 -0.48 3.07
CA VAL A 103 9.68 -1.43 3.51
C VAL A 103 9.97 -1.90 4.94
N ILE A 104 8.98 -1.73 5.83
CA ILE A 104 9.07 -2.24 7.22
C ILE A 104 8.79 -3.75 7.25
N ASN A 105 7.70 -4.19 6.63
CA ASN A 105 7.30 -5.59 6.59
C ASN A 105 6.76 -5.94 5.20
N PRO A 106 7.54 -6.66 4.36
CA PRO A 106 7.13 -6.99 2.99
C PRO A 106 5.82 -7.76 2.91
N LEU A 107 5.57 -8.70 3.83
CA LEU A 107 4.35 -9.52 3.82
C LEU A 107 3.08 -8.69 4.03
N VAL A 108 3.15 -7.69 4.93
CA VAL A 108 2.01 -6.79 5.18
C VAL A 108 1.78 -5.89 3.98
N VAL A 109 2.86 -5.42 3.35
CA VAL A 109 2.78 -4.55 2.18
C VAL A 109 2.17 -5.30 0.99
N GLU A 110 2.64 -6.50 0.70
CA GLU A 110 2.08 -7.36 -0.34
C GLU A 110 0.57 -7.60 -0.11
N GLY A 111 0.17 -7.90 1.13
CA GLY A 111 -1.24 -8.05 1.50
C GLY A 111 -2.07 -6.78 1.29
N GLN A 112 -1.51 -5.59 1.54
CA GLN A 112 -2.17 -4.31 1.27
C GLN A 112 -2.39 -4.11 -0.24
N VAL A 113 -1.37 -4.41 -1.06
CA VAL A 113 -1.48 -4.31 -2.52
C VAL A 113 -2.52 -5.28 -3.05
N HIS A 114 -2.53 -6.53 -2.58
CA HIS A 114 -3.53 -7.52 -2.98
C HIS A 114 -4.95 -7.07 -2.62
N GLY A 115 -5.16 -6.59 -1.39
CA GLY A 115 -6.46 -6.07 -0.95
C GLY A 115 -6.92 -4.86 -1.76
N GLY A 116 -6.02 -3.90 -2.01
CA GLY A 116 -6.34 -2.71 -2.79
C GLY A 116 -6.61 -3.00 -4.26
N VAL A 117 -5.86 -3.93 -4.87
CA VAL A 117 -6.13 -4.38 -6.24
C VAL A 117 -7.49 -5.07 -6.31
N ALA A 118 -7.84 -5.93 -5.35
CA ALA A 118 -9.16 -6.55 -5.30
C ALA A 118 -10.28 -5.51 -5.22
N GLN A 119 -10.11 -4.46 -4.40
CA GLN A 119 -11.08 -3.36 -4.32
C GLN A 119 -11.24 -2.61 -5.65
N GLY A 120 -10.15 -2.29 -6.35
CA GLY A 120 -10.28 -1.62 -7.65
C GLY A 120 -10.78 -2.52 -8.77
N VAL A 121 -10.58 -3.85 -8.68
CA VAL A 121 -11.31 -4.82 -9.53
C VAL A 121 -12.81 -4.72 -9.26
N GLY A 122 -13.21 -4.68 -8.00
CA GLY A 122 -14.60 -4.46 -7.59
C GLY A 122 -15.16 -3.18 -8.20
N GLN A 123 -14.50 -2.04 -7.98
CA GLN A 123 -14.92 -0.74 -8.52
C GLN A 123 -14.98 -0.71 -10.05
N ALA A 124 -14.00 -1.31 -10.73
CA ALA A 124 -13.95 -1.28 -12.19
C ALA A 124 -15.05 -2.14 -12.81
N LEU A 125 -15.39 -3.29 -12.21
CA LEU A 125 -16.15 -4.34 -12.89
C LEU A 125 -17.53 -4.62 -12.30
N LEU A 126 -17.75 -4.35 -11.02
CA LEU A 126 -18.87 -4.92 -10.26
C LEU A 126 -19.65 -3.90 -9.44
N GLU A 127 -18.93 -3.08 -8.66
CA GLU A 127 -19.50 -2.26 -7.60
C GLU A 127 -20.19 -1.02 -8.16
N GLU A 128 -21.48 -0.85 -7.84
CA GLU A 128 -22.27 0.32 -8.19
C GLU A 128 -23.34 0.58 -7.14
N VAL A 129 -23.46 1.82 -6.67
CA VAL A 129 -24.56 2.24 -5.80
C VAL A 129 -25.64 2.89 -6.66
N VAL A 130 -26.78 2.20 -6.83
CA VAL A 130 -27.85 2.63 -7.73
C VAL A 130 -29.06 3.13 -6.95
N TYR A 131 -29.53 4.33 -7.30
CA TYR A 131 -30.78 4.89 -6.82
C TYR A 131 -31.80 5.02 -7.95
N ASP A 132 -33.08 4.79 -7.67
CA ASP A 132 -34.17 5.05 -8.62
C ASP A 132 -34.53 6.55 -8.68
N SER A 133 -35.47 6.91 -9.57
CA SER A 133 -35.94 8.29 -9.74
C SER A 133 -36.64 8.88 -8.50
N ASN A 134 -37.03 8.04 -7.53
CA ASN A 134 -37.66 8.44 -6.28
C ASN A 134 -36.65 8.48 -5.12
N GLY A 135 -35.36 8.24 -5.39
CA GLY A 135 -34.30 8.20 -4.38
C GLY A 135 -34.28 6.92 -3.54
N GLN A 136 -34.90 5.83 -3.99
CA GLN A 136 -34.80 4.52 -3.34
C GLN A 136 -33.48 3.84 -3.72
N LEU A 137 -32.75 3.34 -2.71
CA LEU A 137 -31.52 2.57 -2.93
C LEU A 137 -31.86 1.17 -3.45
N LEU A 138 -31.46 0.88 -4.69
CA LEU A 138 -31.73 -0.40 -5.34
C LEU A 138 -30.66 -1.46 -4.99
N THR A 139 -29.43 -1.05 -4.76
CA THR A 139 -28.29 -1.94 -4.47
C THR A 139 -28.01 -2.01 -2.96
N SER A 140 -29.00 -2.42 -2.18
CA SER A 140 -28.98 -2.34 -0.71
C SER A 140 -28.45 -3.59 0.00
N ASN A 141 -28.08 -4.63 -0.75
CA ASN A 141 -27.59 -5.90 -0.23
C ASN A 141 -26.57 -6.53 -1.20
N LEU A 142 -25.87 -7.58 -0.76
CA LEU A 142 -24.79 -8.22 -1.53
C LEU A 142 -25.25 -9.04 -2.75
N GLY A 143 -26.56 -9.23 -2.94
CA GLY A 143 -27.11 -9.78 -4.19
C GLY A 143 -27.15 -8.74 -5.31
N ASP A 144 -27.24 -7.46 -4.96
CA ASP A 144 -27.36 -6.34 -5.90
C ASP A 144 -26.08 -5.47 -5.94
N TYR A 145 -25.37 -5.34 -4.81
CA TYR A 145 -24.03 -4.75 -4.73
C TYR A 145 -22.98 -5.87 -4.75
N LEU A 146 -22.49 -6.16 -5.95
CA LEU A 146 -21.56 -7.27 -6.16
C LEU A 146 -20.16 -6.90 -5.69
N ILE A 147 -19.63 -7.67 -4.74
CA ILE A 147 -18.23 -7.60 -4.33
C ILE A 147 -17.42 -8.68 -5.06
N PRO A 148 -16.15 -8.42 -5.38
CA PRO A 148 -15.32 -9.38 -6.09
C PRO A 148 -15.06 -10.64 -5.24
N THR A 149 -15.26 -11.79 -5.85
CA THR A 149 -14.94 -13.13 -5.33
C THR A 149 -13.64 -13.65 -5.92
N SER A 150 -13.11 -14.78 -5.42
CA SER A 150 -11.80 -15.29 -5.84
C SER A 150 -11.71 -15.67 -7.32
N ASP A 151 -12.83 -15.93 -7.99
CA ASP A 151 -12.90 -16.31 -9.40
C ASP A 151 -12.73 -15.12 -10.36
N VAL A 152 -12.97 -13.88 -9.90
CA VAL A 152 -12.76 -12.66 -10.69
C VAL A 152 -11.42 -11.98 -10.41
N ILE A 153 -10.77 -12.33 -9.31
CA ILE A 153 -9.44 -11.81 -8.96
C ILE A 153 -8.36 -12.66 -9.65
N PRO A 154 -7.49 -12.06 -10.48
CA PRO A 154 -6.42 -12.78 -11.16
C PRO A 154 -5.28 -13.12 -10.20
N GLU A 155 -4.28 -13.85 -10.70
CA GLU A 155 -2.96 -13.82 -10.08
C GLU A 155 -2.45 -12.37 -10.07
N ILE A 156 -2.11 -11.88 -8.88
CA ILE A 156 -1.47 -10.58 -8.65
C ILE A 156 0.01 -10.84 -8.40
N VAL A 157 0.85 -10.30 -9.28
CA VAL A 157 2.32 -10.31 -9.11
C VAL A 157 2.73 -8.95 -8.57
N TRP A 158 3.30 -8.94 -7.38
CA TRP A 158 3.83 -7.73 -6.76
C TRP A 158 5.35 -7.71 -6.76
N GLU A 159 5.91 -6.61 -7.25
CA GLU A 159 7.33 -6.30 -7.23
C GLU A 159 7.54 -4.89 -6.67
N ARG A 160 8.78 -4.50 -6.37
CA ARG A 160 9.05 -3.18 -5.79
C ARG A 160 10.37 -2.56 -6.21
N THR A 161 10.40 -1.23 -6.18
CA THR A 161 11.64 -0.45 -6.09
C THR A 161 11.71 0.24 -4.72
N GLU A 162 12.86 0.84 -4.41
CA GLU A 162 13.03 1.51 -3.13
C GLU A 162 13.71 2.89 -3.32
N THR A 163 12.92 3.94 -3.13
CA THR A 163 13.38 5.33 -3.10
C THR A 163 13.01 5.94 -1.75
N PRO A 164 13.92 5.96 -0.76
CA PRO A 164 13.62 6.43 0.58
C PRO A 164 13.10 7.88 0.60
N SER A 165 12.15 8.16 1.49
CA SER A 165 11.72 9.55 1.75
C SER A 165 12.74 10.30 2.60
N ASP A 166 13.00 11.56 2.27
CA ASP A 166 13.74 12.52 3.09
C ASP A 166 12.89 13.16 4.20
N SER A 167 11.58 12.98 4.13
CA SER A 167 10.58 13.65 4.97
C SER A 167 10.27 12.87 6.25
N ASN A 168 10.92 11.73 6.49
CA ASN A 168 10.89 11.07 7.79
C ASN A 168 12.18 10.29 8.08
N PRO A 169 12.54 10.10 9.37
CA PRO A 169 13.79 9.45 9.75
C PRO A 169 13.90 7.98 9.35
N LEU A 170 12.79 7.33 8.98
CA LEU A 170 12.76 5.91 8.62
C LEU A 170 12.90 5.69 7.11
N GLY A 171 12.77 6.74 6.29
CA GLY A 171 12.77 6.63 4.83
C GLY A 171 11.53 5.97 4.24
N VAL A 172 10.44 5.85 5.01
CA VAL A 172 9.23 5.10 4.62
C VAL A 172 8.23 6.00 3.88
N LYS A 173 7.35 5.42 3.07
CA LYS A 173 6.16 6.06 2.49
C LYS A 173 4.92 5.21 2.80
N GLY A 174 3.72 5.75 2.55
CA GLY A 174 2.46 5.01 2.71
C GLY A 174 2.20 4.04 1.55
N VAL A 175 1.46 2.95 1.81
CA VAL A 175 1.05 1.97 0.79
C VAL A 175 -0.44 1.63 0.81
N GLY A 176 -1.17 2.01 1.87
CA GLY A 176 -2.51 1.47 2.14
C GLY A 176 -3.53 1.68 1.02
N GLU A 177 -3.34 2.71 0.19
CA GLU A 177 -4.23 3.03 -0.93
C GLU A 177 -3.58 2.78 -2.30
N ALA A 178 -2.32 2.33 -2.36
CA ALA A 178 -1.58 2.19 -3.62
C ALA A 178 -2.28 1.23 -4.59
N GLY A 179 -2.69 0.06 -4.07
CA GLY A 179 -3.46 -0.92 -4.84
C GLY A 179 -4.77 -0.34 -5.37
N THR A 180 -5.56 0.33 -4.52
CA THR A 180 -6.89 0.86 -4.89
C THR A 180 -6.80 2.04 -5.86
N ILE A 181 -5.82 2.93 -5.68
CA ILE A 181 -5.58 4.08 -6.58
C ILE A 181 -5.11 3.60 -7.95
N GLY A 182 -4.17 2.64 -7.99
CA GLY A 182 -3.59 2.16 -9.23
C GLY A 182 -4.50 1.23 -10.02
N SER A 183 -5.31 0.40 -9.35
CA SER A 183 -6.02 -0.71 -10.01
C SER A 183 -7.18 -0.33 -10.90
N THR A 184 -8.08 0.51 -10.43
CA THR A 184 -9.24 0.96 -11.21
C THR A 184 -8.84 1.55 -12.57
N PRO A 185 -7.95 2.57 -12.66
CA PRO A 185 -7.55 3.12 -13.97
C PRO A 185 -6.75 2.11 -14.81
N THR A 186 -5.96 1.25 -14.18
CA THR A 186 -5.20 0.21 -14.91
C THR A 186 -6.13 -0.75 -15.65
N ILE A 187 -7.21 -1.17 -15.00
CA ILE A 187 -8.19 -2.08 -15.61
C ILE A 187 -8.95 -1.37 -16.72
N VAL A 188 -9.44 -0.14 -16.48
CA VAL A 188 -10.14 0.66 -17.50
C VAL A 188 -9.27 0.86 -18.74
N ASN A 189 -8.01 1.30 -18.55
CA ASN A 189 -7.08 1.52 -19.64
C ASN A 189 -6.76 0.23 -20.41
N ALA A 190 -6.65 -0.92 -19.73
CA ALA A 190 -6.44 -2.21 -20.37
C ALA A 190 -7.64 -2.61 -21.25
N VAL A 191 -8.87 -2.31 -20.82
CA VAL A 191 -10.07 -2.55 -21.62
C VAL A 191 -10.14 -1.57 -22.80
N GLU A 192 -9.83 -0.29 -22.62
CA GLU A 192 -9.73 0.66 -23.73
C GLU A 192 -8.69 0.23 -24.77
N ASP A 193 -7.52 -0.26 -24.33
CA ASP A 193 -6.47 -0.78 -25.20
C ASP A 193 -6.94 -2.01 -25.99
N ALA A 194 -7.58 -2.98 -25.31
CA ALA A 194 -8.18 -4.15 -25.95
C ALA A 194 -9.24 -3.77 -27.01
N LEU A 195 -9.96 -2.66 -26.79
CA LEU A 195 -10.96 -2.13 -27.70
C LEU A 195 -10.40 -1.09 -28.69
N SER A 196 -9.09 -0.85 -28.73
CA SER A 196 -8.46 0.12 -29.63
C SER A 196 -8.83 -0.04 -31.12
N PRO A 197 -9.08 -1.26 -31.68
CA PRO A 197 -9.57 -1.40 -33.06
C PRO A 197 -10.93 -0.73 -33.32
N TYR A 198 -11.70 -0.48 -32.26
CA TYR A 198 -13.01 0.18 -32.30
C TYR A 198 -12.94 1.67 -32.00
N SER A 199 -11.78 2.18 -31.54
CA SER A 199 -11.57 3.59 -31.20
C SER A 199 -12.64 4.14 -30.26
N VAL A 200 -12.96 3.36 -29.24
CA VAL A 200 -13.94 3.73 -28.20
C VAL A 200 -13.24 4.38 -27.01
N THR A 201 -13.99 5.18 -26.27
CA THR A 201 -13.56 5.76 -24.99
C THR A 201 -14.54 5.29 -23.93
N ILE A 202 -14.01 4.80 -22.83
CA ILE A 202 -14.76 4.40 -21.64
C ILE A 202 -14.98 5.64 -20.78
N ASP A 203 -16.25 5.99 -20.58
CA ASP A 203 -16.67 7.18 -19.82
C ASP A 203 -17.41 6.85 -18.53
N ARG A 204 -17.67 5.57 -18.26
CA ARG A 204 -18.36 5.10 -17.06
C ARG A 204 -17.88 3.73 -16.61
N MET A 205 -18.07 3.50 -15.32
CA MET A 205 -17.90 2.23 -14.63
C MET A 205 -19.21 1.91 -13.88
N PRO A 206 -19.46 0.63 -13.55
CA PRO A 206 -18.60 -0.52 -13.84
C PRO A 206 -18.66 -0.97 -15.32
N LEU A 207 -17.63 -1.69 -15.76
CA LEU A 207 -17.47 -2.20 -17.11
C LEU A 207 -18.30 -3.47 -17.33
N LYS A 208 -19.62 -3.34 -17.20
CA LYS A 208 -20.56 -4.45 -17.41
C LYS A 208 -20.50 -4.92 -18.87
N ALA A 209 -20.71 -6.22 -19.08
CA ALA A 209 -20.63 -6.84 -20.40
C ALA A 209 -21.55 -6.17 -21.42
N GLU A 210 -22.76 -5.77 -21.02
CA GLU A 210 -23.70 -5.05 -21.88
C GLU A 210 -23.17 -3.69 -22.34
N TYR A 211 -22.41 -2.99 -21.50
CA TYR A 211 -21.82 -1.70 -21.84
C TYR A 211 -20.65 -1.87 -22.80
N ILE A 212 -19.75 -2.83 -22.54
CA ILE A 212 -18.64 -3.16 -23.44
C ILE A 212 -19.19 -3.59 -24.82
N ARG A 213 -20.18 -4.49 -24.84
CA ARG A 213 -20.83 -4.92 -26.08
C ARG A 213 -21.50 -3.77 -26.82
N TRP A 214 -22.14 -2.85 -26.09
CA TRP A 214 -22.72 -1.65 -26.68
C TRP A 214 -21.64 -0.77 -27.33
N LEU A 215 -20.49 -0.56 -26.68
CA LEU A 215 -19.38 0.20 -27.25
C LEU A 215 -18.91 -0.38 -28.59
N ILE A 216 -18.72 -1.71 -28.62
CA ILE A 216 -18.31 -2.45 -29.83
C ILE A 216 -19.33 -2.26 -30.96
N LYS A 217 -20.61 -2.54 -30.69
CA LYS A 217 -21.66 -2.45 -31.72
C LYS A 217 -21.83 -1.04 -32.28
N ASN A 218 -21.82 -0.02 -31.41
CA ASN A 218 -21.93 1.38 -31.86
C ASN A 218 -20.71 1.82 -32.68
N ALA A 219 -19.52 1.29 -32.41
CA ALA A 219 -18.35 1.55 -33.23
C ALA A 219 -18.47 0.88 -34.61
N GLU A 220 -18.99 -0.35 -34.69
CA GLU A 220 -19.20 -1.07 -35.94
C GLU A 220 -20.25 -0.39 -36.83
N GLU A 221 -21.38 0.04 -36.27
CA GLU A 221 -22.43 0.79 -36.99
C GLU A 221 -21.92 2.11 -37.56
N ARG A 222 -21.07 2.83 -36.81
CA ARG A 222 -20.42 4.07 -37.28
C ARG A 222 -19.49 3.84 -38.46
N LYS A 223 -18.75 2.72 -38.47
CA LYS A 223 -17.89 2.34 -39.61
C LYS A 223 -18.69 1.98 -40.86
N ILE A 224 -19.84 1.31 -40.69
CA ILE A 224 -20.74 1.00 -41.81
C ILE A 224 -21.34 2.28 -42.40
N SER A 225 -21.73 3.23 -41.56
CA SER A 225 -22.36 4.49 -42.00
C SER A 225 -21.40 5.47 -42.68
N SER A 226 -20.08 5.30 -42.48
CA SER A 226 -19.04 6.14 -43.07
C SER A 226 -18.39 5.55 -44.33
N THR A 227 -18.82 4.37 -44.76
CA THR A 227 -18.38 3.67 -45.99
C THR A 227 -19.44 3.81 -47.08
#